data_AF-A0A951AZN1-F1
#
_entry.id   AF-A0A951AZN1-F1
#
_cell.length_a   1.000
_cell.length_b   1.000
_cell.length_c   1.000
_cell.angle_alpha   90.00
_cell.angle_beta   90.00
_cell.angle_gamma   90.00
#
_symmetry.space_group_name_H-M   'P 1'
#
loop_
_entity.id
_entity.type
_entity.pdbx_description
1 polymer ?
#
loop_
_entity_poly.entity_id
_entity_poly.type
_entity_poly.pdbx_seq_one_letter_code
_entity_poly.pdbx_strand_id
1 'polypeptide(L)'
;MATDGGRMYARIKAAVARAEVERKGARQSAAQKQRAAMGRPPRGVRATGYTLDGELIPAKADAVRAIFEAFAAGSSLRAIAAALDGAWQAVLIECKRPMIQRLPTGITPMPTRSGRPWNPSTVTTILRNPRYAGWSMLDGTIVRDGGGRPVAGQWRPIVSDTLWLEVQRRLDDPARKSNRNGTDRRHLGSGLYRCGVCGQRVKAHNTRYRCAGHVMRSRSRVDRYVLDVVHERLSRPDLANLLPTTDESEATQMQQEIERQRGRILRARADYSAELIDGLMSKEIKLEAEAKIDRLEAERLSLSGSSTAFPVFAADDPVHAFSSADLATVQAVIDTLCTVHLHLASRGRKVFDPESVEIQPRVASAAHRTIDRATSV
;
A
#
# COMPACT_ATOMS: atom_id res chain seq x y z
N MET A 1 3.15 -8.70 41.60
CA MET A 1 4.13 -8.79 40.50
C MET A 1 5.34 -7.86 40.75
N ALA A 2 5.91 -7.83 41.96
CA ALA A 2 6.92 -6.81 42.34
C ALA A 2 8.35 -7.34 42.55
N THR A 3 8.55 -8.66 42.62
CA THR A 3 9.88 -9.27 42.81
C THR A 3 10.56 -9.59 41.50
N ASP A 4 11.89 -9.48 41.48
CA ASP A 4 12.70 -9.73 40.28
C ASP A 4 12.53 -11.15 39.72
N GLY A 5 12.53 -12.15 40.60
CA GLY A 5 12.24 -13.55 40.24
C GLY A 5 10.84 -13.76 39.63
N GLY A 6 9.85 -12.98 40.06
CA GLY A 6 8.50 -13.02 39.48
C GLY A 6 8.47 -12.51 38.03
N ARG A 7 9.26 -11.48 37.71
CA ARG A 7 9.40 -10.97 36.33
C ARG A 7 10.14 -11.95 35.44
N MET A 8 11.22 -12.55 35.93
CA MET A 8 11.98 -13.57 35.19
C MET A 8 11.10 -14.77 34.85
N TYR A 9 10.38 -15.32 35.83
CA TYR A 9 9.50 -16.46 35.64
C TYR A 9 8.37 -16.17 34.64
N ALA A 10 7.78 -14.98 34.70
CA ALA A 10 6.76 -14.55 33.73
C ALA A 10 7.30 -14.49 32.29
N ARG A 11 8.53 -13.99 32.10
CA ARG A 11 9.17 -13.94 30.77
C ARG A 11 9.46 -15.33 30.21
N ILE A 12 9.97 -16.24 31.04
CA ILE A 12 10.22 -17.63 30.64
C ILE A 12 8.90 -18.31 30.25
N LYS A 13 7.84 -18.18 31.06
CA LYS A 13 6.52 -18.73 30.71
C LYS A 13 5.95 -18.15 29.42
N ALA A 14 6.10 -16.84 29.20
CA ALA A 14 5.66 -16.21 27.96
C ALA A 14 6.45 -16.74 26.74
N ALA A 15 7.76 -16.96 26.88
CA ALA A 15 8.60 -17.52 25.83
C ALA A 15 8.20 -18.98 25.50
N VAL A 16 7.97 -19.81 26.52
CA VAL A 16 7.51 -21.20 26.35
C VAL A 16 6.14 -21.24 25.67
N ALA A 17 5.19 -20.41 26.12
CA ALA A 17 3.87 -20.32 25.50
C ALA A 17 3.95 -19.90 24.03
N ARG A 18 4.83 -18.94 23.69
CA ARG A 18 5.07 -18.53 22.29
C ARG A 18 5.62 -19.69 21.46
N ALA A 19 6.64 -20.40 21.95
CA ALA A 19 7.21 -21.56 21.26
C ALA A 19 6.19 -22.69 21.06
N GLU A 20 5.25 -22.89 21.99
CA GLU A 20 4.16 -23.86 21.83
C GLU A 20 3.16 -23.45 20.74
N VAL A 21 2.80 -22.17 20.69
CA VAL A 21 1.93 -21.61 19.64
C VAL A 21 2.59 -21.75 18.27
N GLU A 22 3.89 -21.45 18.16
CA GLU A 22 4.66 -21.60 16.92
C GLU A 22 4.73 -23.06 16.48
N ARG A 23 5.06 -24.00 17.38
CA ARG A 23 5.06 -25.45 17.06
C ARG A 23 3.68 -25.96 16.66
N LYS A 24 2.61 -25.46 17.28
CA LYS A 24 1.23 -25.80 16.90
C LYS A 24 0.89 -25.25 15.51
N GLY A 25 1.25 -24.01 15.23
CA GLY A 25 1.09 -23.38 13.91
C GLY A 25 1.85 -24.12 12.81
N ALA A 26 3.12 -24.48 13.06
CA ALA A 26 3.94 -25.26 12.14
C ALA A 26 3.32 -26.63 11.83
N ARG A 27 2.86 -27.35 12.87
CA ARG A 27 2.15 -28.64 12.69
C ARG A 27 0.86 -28.50 11.90
N GLN A 28 0.07 -27.46 12.17
CA GLN A 28 -1.15 -27.20 11.42
C GLN A 28 -0.85 -26.87 9.95
N SER A 29 0.13 -26.01 9.67
CA SER A 29 0.55 -25.67 8.32
C SER A 29 1.04 -26.90 7.55
N ALA A 30 1.91 -27.71 8.16
CA ALA A 30 2.41 -28.95 7.56
C ALA A 30 1.27 -29.94 7.25
N ALA A 31 0.32 -30.11 8.17
CA ALA A 31 -0.86 -30.95 7.95
C ALA A 31 -1.74 -30.44 6.80
N GLN A 32 -1.92 -29.12 6.66
CA GLN A 32 -2.67 -28.54 5.53
C GLN A 32 -1.94 -28.74 4.21
N LYS A 33 -0.61 -28.55 4.18
CA LYS A 33 0.22 -28.83 2.99
C LYS A 33 0.07 -30.29 2.53
N GLN A 34 0.20 -31.24 3.46
CA GLN A 34 0.04 -32.67 3.14
C GLN A 34 -1.37 -32.98 2.63
N ARG A 35 -2.41 -32.42 3.26
CA ARG A 35 -3.80 -32.60 2.81
C ARG A 35 -4.06 -32.04 1.42
N ALA A 36 -3.54 -30.86 1.14
CA ALA A 36 -3.69 -30.21 -0.16
C ALA A 36 -2.93 -30.97 -1.25
N ALA A 37 -1.75 -31.52 -0.94
CA ALA A 37 -1.00 -32.41 -1.84
C ALA A 37 -1.74 -33.73 -2.13
N MET A 38 -2.51 -34.24 -1.16
CA MET A 38 -3.40 -35.39 -1.37
C MET A 38 -4.72 -35.04 -2.09
N GLY A 39 -4.94 -33.76 -2.44
CA GLY A 39 -6.18 -33.31 -3.08
C GLY A 39 -7.42 -33.36 -2.18
N ARG A 40 -7.26 -33.46 -0.85
CA ARG A 40 -8.42 -33.51 0.06
C ARG A 40 -9.15 -32.16 0.10
N PRO A 41 -10.48 -32.16 0.29
CA PRO A 41 -11.23 -30.91 0.47
C PRO A 41 -10.60 -30.04 1.57
N PRO A 42 -10.33 -28.75 1.29
CA PRO A 42 -9.73 -27.85 2.25
C PRO A 42 -10.71 -27.56 3.39
N ARG A 43 -10.18 -27.56 4.62
CA ARG A 43 -10.95 -27.21 5.81
C ARG A 43 -11.01 -25.69 5.98
N GLY A 44 -12.19 -25.16 6.32
CA GLY A 44 -12.39 -23.73 6.54
C GLY A 44 -13.68 -23.23 5.92
N VAL A 45 -13.65 -22.00 5.39
CA VAL A 45 -14.82 -21.40 4.73
C VAL A 45 -15.15 -22.20 3.47
N ARG A 46 -16.34 -22.82 3.44
CA ARG A 46 -16.83 -23.56 2.26
C ARG A 46 -16.94 -22.65 1.04
N ALA A 47 -16.56 -23.17 -0.12
CA ALA A 47 -16.82 -22.52 -1.40
C ALA A 47 -18.33 -22.55 -1.71
N THR A 48 -18.83 -21.55 -2.42
CA THR A 48 -20.22 -21.53 -2.89
C THR A 48 -20.45 -22.74 -3.79
N GLY A 49 -21.59 -23.43 -3.70
CA GLY A 49 -21.84 -24.64 -4.50
C GLY A 49 -21.33 -25.95 -3.89
N TYR A 50 -20.56 -25.91 -2.80
CA TYR A 50 -20.05 -27.10 -2.11
C TYR A 50 -20.47 -27.18 -0.64
N THR A 51 -20.57 -28.40 -0.11
CA THR A 51 -20.62 -28.70 1.33
C THR A 51 -19.21 -28.61 1.94
N LEU A 52 -19.10 -28.81 3.26
CA LEU A 52 -17.79 -28.85 3.95
C LEU A 52 -16.95 -30.06 3.50
N ASP A 53 -17.62 -31.15 3.14
CA ASP A 53 -17.01 -32.41 2.71
C ASP A 53 -16.69 -32.42 1.20
N GLY A 54 -17.05 -31.35 0.48
CA GLY A 54 -16.77 -31.22 -0.95
C GLY A 54 -17.86 -31.79 -1.87
N GLU A 55 -19.03 -32.11 -1.33
CA GLU A 55 -20.19 -32.54 -2.12
C GLU A 55 -20.88 -31.33 -2.78
N LEU A 56 -21.50 -31.55 -3.94
CA LEU A 56 -22.16 -30.46 -4.67
C LEU A 56 -23.53 -30.16 -4.08
N ILE A 57 -23.87 -28.87 -4.03
CA ILE A 57 -25.21 -28.39 -3.76
C ILE A 57 -25.81 -27.98 -5.11
N PRO A 58 -26.69 -28.78 -5.75
CA PRO A 58 -27.08 -28.63 -7.15
C PRO A 58 -27.47 -27.20 -7.55
N ALA A 59 -28.47 -26.62 -6.89
CA ALA A 59 -28.95 -25.27 -7.19
C ALA A 59 -27.85 -24.19 -7.10
N LYS A 60 -26.90 -24.33 -6.17
CA LYS A 60 -25.78 -23.38 -6.03
C LYS A 60 -24.68 -23.65 -7.05
N ALA A 61 -24.46 -24.92 -7.40
CA ALA A 61 -23.51 -25.31 -8.42
C ALA A 61 -23.95 -24.82 -9.81
N ASP A 62 -25.24 -24.88 -10.11
CA ASP A 62 -25.81 -24.39 -11.38
C ASP A 62 -25.65 -22.88 -11.52
N ALA A 63 -25.94 -22.12 -10.45
CA ALA A 63 -25.69 -20.69 -10.45
C ALA A 63 -24.20 -20.35 -10.60
N VAL A 64 -23.29 -21.12 -10.00
CA VAL A 64 -21.84 -20.94 -10.22
C VAL A 64 -21.47 -21.23 -11.68
N ARG A 65 -21.99 -22.31 -12.27
CA ARG A 65 -21.79 -22.62 -13.69
C ARG A 65 -22.24 -21.46 -14.58
N ALA A 66 -23.44 -20.93 -14.32
CA ALA A 66 -23.99 -19.78 -15.05
C ALA A 66 -23.13 -18.50 -14.89
N ILE A 67 -22.49 -18.29 -13.73
CA ILE A 67 -21.53 -17.18 -13.54
C ILE A 67 -20.33 -17.31 -14.48
N PHE A 68 -19.75 -18.52 -14.60
CA PHE A 68 -18.60 -18.76 -15.48
C PHE A 68 -18.98 -18.60 -16.95
N GLU A 69 -20.11 -19.20 -17.37
CA GLU A 69 -20.62 -19.11 -18.73
C GLU A 69 -20.98 -17.66 -19.11
N ALA A 70 -21.66 -16.91 -18.23
CA ALA A 70 -21.99 -15.51 -18.48
C ALA A 70 -20.74 -14.63 -18.66
N PHE A 71 -19.69 -14.88 -17.87
CA PHE A 71 -18.43 -14.15 -18.01
C PHE A 71 -17.67 -14.54 -19.29
N ALA A 72 -17.66 -15.84 -19.64
CA ALA A 72 -17.15 -16.33 -20.92
C ALA A 72 -17.97 -15.82 -22.12
N ALA A 73 -19.25 -15.46 -21.94
CA ALA A 73 -20.03 -14.77 -22.95
C ALA A 73 -19.74 -13.25 -23.05
N GLY A 74 -18.91 -12.70 -22.15
CA GLY A 74 -18.51 -11.29 -22.16
C GLY A 74 -19.31 -10.39 -21.20
N SER A 75 -20.13 -10.97 -20.32
CA SER A 75 -20.88 -10.19 -19.33
C SER A 75 -19.94 -9.52 -18.33
N SER A 76 -20.26 -8.28 -17.95
CA SER A 76 -19.47 -7.57 -16.93
C SER A 76 -19.71 -8.14 -15.53
N LEU A 77 -18.72 -8.01 -14.66
CA LEU A 77 -18.83 -8.43 -13.25
C LEU A 77 -20.00 -7.75 -12.51
N ARG A 78 -20.32 -6.50 -12.87
CA ARG A 78 -21.47 -5.77 -12.31
C ARG A 78 -22.80 -6.34 -12.79
N ALA A 79 -22.89 -6.68 -14.07
CA ALA A 79 -24.09 -7.30 -14.64
C ALA A 79 -24.36 -8.67 -14.00
N ILE A 80 -23.31 -9.48 -13.81
CA ILE A 80 -23.43 -10.78 -13.15
C ILE A 80 -23.88 -10.62 -11.68
N ALA A 81 -23.30 -9.67 -10.94
CA ALA A 81 -23.71 -9.40 -9.57
C ALA A 81 -25.19 -8.97 -9.47
N ALA A 82 -25.62 -8.06 -10.35
CA ALA A 82 -27.01 -7.62 -10.40
C ALA A 82 -27.99 -8.75 -10.75
N ALA A 83 -27.61 -9.65 -11.67
CA ALA A 83 -28.41 -10.82 -12.01
C ALA A 83 -28.54 -11.79 -10.82
N LEU A 84 -27.46 -11.99 -10.06
CA LEU A 84 -27.49 -12.81 -8.84
C LEU A 84 -28.36 -12.20 -7.73
N ASP A 85 -28.44 -10.87 -7.67
CA ASP A 85 -29.33 -10.13 -6.76
C ASP A 85 -30.81 -10.17 -7.18
N GLY A 86 -31.12 -10.76 -8.35
CA GLY A 86 -32.49 -10.92 -8.84
C GLY A 86 -32.98 -9.83 -9.79
N ALA A 87 -32.10 -8.94 -10.26
CA ALA A 87 -32.48 -7.99 -11.31
C ALA A 87 -32.74 -8.75 -12.63
N TRP A 88 -33.82 -8.37 -13.31
CA TRP A 88 -34.25 -9.03 -14.55
C TRP A 88 -33.99 -8.14 -15.77
N GLN A 89 -33.48 -8.76 -16.85
CA GLN A 89 -33.35 -8.19 -18.21
C GLN A 89 -32.31 -7.06 -18.38
N ALA A 90 -32.43 -5.96 -17.64
CA ALA A 90 -31.51 -4.82 -17.71
C ALA A 90 -31.52 -3.99 -16.41
N VAL A 91 -30.42 -3.28 -16.15
CA VAL A 91 -30.30 -2.32 -15.04
C VAL A 91 -29.89 -0.96 -15.59
N LEU A 92 -30.54 0.10 -15.10
CA LEU A 92 -30.14 1.48 -15.35
C LEU A 92 -28.95 1.82 -14.45
N ILE A 93 -27.82 2.17 -15.06
CA ILE A 93 -26.66 2.64 -14.31
C ILE A 93 -26.70 4.16 -14.28
N GLU A 94 -27.06 4.70 -13.11
CA GLU A 94 -26.98 6.14 -12.84
C GLU A 94 -25.52 6.59 -12.81
N CYS A 95 -25.08 7.16 -13.92
CA CYS A 95 -23.78 7.80 -14.04
C CYS A 95 -23.91 9.03 -14.94
N LYS A 96 -22.83 9.78 -15.18
CA LYS A 96 -22.85 11.04 -15.96
C LYS A 96 -23.50 10.91 -17.35
N ARG A 97 -23.55 9.70 -17.91
CA ARG A 97 -24.35 9.35 -19.08
C ARG A 97 -25.11 8.06 -18.73
N PRO A 98 -26.42 8.12 -18.43
CA PRO A 98 -27.16 6.93 -18.03
C PRO A 98 -27.05 5.88 -19.13
N MET A 99 -26.75 4.64 -18.73
CA MET A 99 -26.64 3.52 -19.65
C MET A 99 -27.52 2.37 -19.20
N ILE A 100 -28.15 1.72 -20.17
CA ILE A 100 -28.87 0.47 -19.96
C ILE A 100 -27.84 -0.65 -20.08
N GLN A 101 -27.57 -1.32 -18.97
CA GLN A 101 -26.75 -2.52 -18.97
C GLN A 101 -27.66 -3.74 -19.09
N ARG A 102 -27.52 -4.50 -20.19
CA ARG A 102 -28.22 -5.78 -20.37
C ARG A 102 -27.62 -6.83 -19.45
N LEU A 103 -28.48 -7.60 -18.78
CA LEU A 103 -28.07 -8.64 -17.85
C LEU A 103 -27.97 -10.00 -18.55
N PRO A 104 -27.05 -10.88 -18.11
CA PRO A 104 -27.00 -12.25 -18.61
C PRO A 104 -28.28 -13.02 -18.28
N THR A 105 -28.79 -13.77 -19.25
CA THR A 105 -29.90 -14.70 -19.08
C THR A 105 -29.40 -16.04 -18.52
N GLY A 106 -30.20 -16.71 -17.70
CA GLY A 106 -29.87 -18.04 -17.16
C GLY A 106 -29.14 -18.06 -15.82
N ILE A 107 -28.85 -16.89 -15.23
CA ILE A 107 -28.36 -16.82 -13.85
C ILE A 107 -29.55 -16.91 -12.89
N THR A 108 -29.60 -17.98 -12.10
CA THR A 108 -30.58 -18.11 -11.01
C THR A 108 -30.22 -17.14 -9.88
N PRO A 109 -31.16 -16.30 -9.41
CA PRO A 109 -30.93 -15.42 -8.26
C PRO A 109 -30.50 -16.23 -7.03
N MET A 110 -29.49 -15.75 -6.31
CA MET A 110 -28.96 -16.43 -5.14
C MET A 110 -28.64 -15.41 -4.05
N PRO A 111 -29.23 -15.49 -2.85
CA PRO A 111 -28.88 -14.58 -1.77
C PRO A 111 -27.44 -14.84 -1.26
N THR A 112 -26.72 -13.78 -0.91
CA THR A 112 -25.44 -13.93 -0.23
C THR A 112 -25.65 -14.49 1.19
N ARG A 113 -24.61 -15.11 1.77
CA ARG A 113 -24.67 -15.63 3.16
C ARG A 113 -25.02 -14.56 4.19
N SER A 114 -24.71 -13.30 3.89
CA SER A 114 -24.98 -12.14 4.74
C SER A 114 -26.31 -11.44 4.44
N GLY A 115 -27.06 -11.87 3.42
CA GLY A 115 -28.26 -11.18 2.94
C GLY A 115 -28.01 -9.81 2.27
N ARG A 116 -26.76 -9.38 2.18
CA ARG A 116 -26.36 -8.15 1.46
C ARG A 116 -26.32 -8.38 -0.06
N PRO A 117 -26.44 -7.32 -0.88
CA PRO A 117 -26.27 -7.40 -2.32
C PRO A 117 -24.90 -7.98 -2.73
N TRP A 118 -24.83 -8.59 -3.90
CA TRP A 118 -23.61 -9.14 -4.44
C TRP A 118 -22.59 -8.04 -4.77
N ASN A 119 -21.40 -8.17 -4.19
CA ASN A 119 -20.26 -7.34 -4.58
C ASN A 119 -19.59 -7.94 -5.82
N PRO A 120 -19.29 -7.15 -6.88
CA PRO A 120 -18.51 -7.61 -8.04
C PRO A 120 -17.16 -8.26 -7.69
N SER A 121 -16.58 -7.87 -6.55
CA SER A 121 -15.35 -8.46 -6.01
C SER A 121 -15.57 -9.92 -5.60
N THR A 122 -16.73 -10.25 -5.02
CA THR A 122 -17.10 -11.63 -4.65
C THR A 122 -17.25 -12.49 -5.90
N VAL A 123 -17.86 -11.96 -6.97
CA VAL A 123 -17.95 -12.65 -8.27
C VAL A 123 -16.54 -12.92 -8.83
N THR A 124 -15.63 -11.94 -8.72
CA THR A 124 -14.23 -12.12 -9.13
C THR A 124 -13.53 -13.21 -8.31
N THR A 125 -13.76 -13.26 -6.99
CA THR A 125 -13.22 -14.32 -6.12
C THR A 125 -13.73 -15.69 -6.53
N ILE A 126 -15.01 -15.81 -6.95
CA ILE A 126 -15.57 -17.06 -7.47
C ILE A 126 -14.87 -17.45 -8.77
N LEU A 127 -14.79 -16.52 -9.74
CA LEU A 127 -14.18 -16.79 -11.05
C LEU A 127 -12.69 -17.17 -10.97
N ARG A 128 -11.95 -16.62 -10.01
CA ARG A 128 -10.52 -16.93 -9.81
C ARG A 128 -10.25 -18.18 -8.98
N ASN A 129 -11.27 -18.81 -8.41
CA ASN A 129 -11.07 -19.95 -7.52
C ASN A 129 -10.86 -21.25 -8.33
N PRO A 130 -9.67 -21.87 -8.31
CA PRO A 130 -9.36 -23.08 -9.07
C PRO A 130 -10.13 -24.32 -8.59
N ARG A 131 -10.73 -24.27 -7.39
CA ARG A 131 -11.53 -25.39 -6.86
C ARG A 131 -12.73 -25.72 -7.73
N TYR A 132 -13.29 -24.73 -8.44
CA TYR A 132 -14.42 -24.96 -9.34
C TYR A 132 -14.05 -25.82 -10.55
N ALA A 133 -12.78 -25.77 -10.98
CA ALA A 133 -12.21 -26.65 -12.01
C ALA A 133 -11.68 -27.97 -11.44
N GLY A 134 -11.87 -28.22 -10.14
CA GLY A 134 -11.42 -29.46 -9.48
C GLY A 134 -9.94 -29.49 -9.11
N TRP A 135 -9.26 -28.34 -9.00
CA TRP A 135 -7.85 -28.30 -8.58
C TRP A 135 -7.68 -27.94 -7.11
N SER A 136 -6.72 -28.60 -6.47
CA SER A 136 -6.30 -28.33 -5.11
C SER A 136 -5.52 -27.03 -5.01
N MET A 137 -5.78 -26.25 -3.95
CA MET A 137 -5.11 -24.99 -3.70
C MET A 137 -4.76 -24.81 -2.23
N LEU A 138 -3.65 -24.12 -1.98
CA LEU A 138 -3.21 -23.71 -0.65
C LEU A 138 -2.71 -22.26 -0.72
N ASP A 139 -3.12 -21.45 0.26
CA ASP A 139 -2.70 -20.04 0.40
C ASP A 139 -2.85 -19.20 -0.89
N GLY A 140 -3.92 -19.47 -1.67
CA GLY A 140 -4.20 -18.75 -2.91
C GLY A 140 -3.47 -19.29 -4.15
N THR A 141 -2.64 -20.31 -4.00
CA THR A 141 -1.88 -20.92 -5.10
C THR A 141 -2.36 -22.34 -5.40
N ILE A 142 -2.34 -22.72 -6.68
CA ILE A 142 -2.66 -24.10 -7.10
C ILE A 142 -1.52 -25.01 -6.65
N VAL A 143 -1.84 -26.08 -5.93
CA VAL A 143 -0.86 -27.09 -5.54
C VAL A 143 -0.47 -27.89 -6.77
N ARG A 144 0.83 -28.07 -6.98
CA ARG A 144 1.39 -28.85 -8.09
C ARG A 144 2.07 -30.12 -7.57
N ASP A 145 2.00 -31.18 -8.36
CA ASP A 145 2.71 -32.43 -8.11
C ASP A 145 4.21 -32.32 -8.45
N GLY A 146 4.97 -33.40 -8.27
CA GLY A 146 6.40 -33.44 -8.59
C GLY A 146 6.73 -33.22 -10.07
N GLY A 147 5.76 -33.38 -10.97
CA GLY A 147 5.88 -33.08 -12.40
C GLY A 147 5.39 -31.68 -12.78
N GLY A 148 5.03 -30.84 -11.79
CA GLY A 148 4.53 -29.50 -12.01
C GLY A 148 3.07 -29.45 -12.49
N ARG A 149 2.32 -30.55 -12.49
CA ARG A 149 0.90 -30.57 -12.90
C ARG A 149 -0.01 -30.18 -11.72
N PRO A 150 -1.14 -29.48 -11.95
CA PRO A 150 -2.10 -29.20 -10.89
C PRO A 150 -2.59 -30.49 -10.21
N VAL A 151 -2.56 -30.52 -8.88
CA VAL A 151 -3.11 -31.64 -8.10
C VAL A 151 -4.63 -31.61 -8.20
N ALA A 152 -5.22 -32.70 -8.69
CA ALA A 152 -6.67 -32.86 -8.74
C ALA A 152 -7.25 -33.02 -7.32
N GLY A 153 -8.34 -32.32 -7.05
CA GLY A 153 -9.12 -32.45 -5.84
C GLY A 153 -10.00 -33.70 -5.87
N GLN A 154 -10.30 -34.25 -4.69
CA GLN A 154 -11.18 -35.41 -4.51
C GLN A 154 -12.68 -35.04 -4.58
N TRP A 155 -13.01 -33.82 -5.00
CA TRP A 155 -14.40 -33.36 -5.17
C TRP A 155 -14.73 -33.23 -6.65
N ARG A 156 -16.02 -33.36 -6.99
CA ARG A 156 -16.47 -33.21 -8.37
C ARG A 156 -16.37 -31.75 -8.81
N PRO A 157 -15.77 -31.45 -9.98
CA PRO A 157 -15.68 -30.08 -10.50
C PRO A 157 -17.07 -29.55 -10.92
N ILE A 158 -17.29 -28.24 -10.75
CA ILE A 158 -18.50 -27.56 -11.22
C ILE A 158 -18.33 -27.13 -12.69
N VAL A 159 -17.15 -26.64 -13.06
CA VAL A 159 -16.82 -26.20 -14.42
C VAL A 159 -15.70 -27.05 -15.01
N SER A 160 -15.60 -27.10 -16.35
CA SER A 160 -14.45 -27.72 -17.00
C SER A 160 -13.18 -26.89 -16.77
N ASP A 161 -12.04 -27.56 -16.85
CA ASP A 161 -10.72 -26.93 -16.88
C ASP A 161 -10.59 -25.93 -18.04
N THR A 162 -11.12 -26.28 -19.21
CA THR A 162 -11.13 -25.43 -20.41
C THR A 162 -11.86 -24.09 -20.19
N LEU A 163 -13.07 -24.15 -19.62
CA LEU A 163 -13.86 -22.95 -19.32
C LEU A 163 -13.17 -22.10 -18.24
N TRP A 164 -12.62 -22.74 -17.22
CA TRP A 164 -11.91 -22.03 -16.17
C TRP A 164 -10.66 -21.30 -16.69
N LEU A 165 -9.87 -21.96 -17.54
CA LEU A 165 -8.68 -21.40 -18.18
C LEU A 165 -9.03 -20.26 -19.14
N GLU A 166 -10.13 -20.36 -19.90
CA GLU A 166 -10.64 -19.26 -20.71
C GLU A 166 -10.99 -18.03 -19.86
N VAL A 167 -11.70 -18.25 -18.75
CA VAL A 167 -12.06 -17.18 -17.82
C VAL A 167 -10.81 -16.52 -17.23
N GLN A 168 -9.77 -17.30 -16.86
CA GLN A 168 -8.52 -16.71 -16.37
C GLN A 168 -7.83 -15.87 -17.45
N ARG A 169 -7.71 -16.38 -18.68
CA ARG A 169 -7.12 -15.62 -19.81
C ARG A 169 -7.83 -14.27 -20.00
N ARG A 170 -9.16 -14.24 -19.94
CA ARG A 170 -9.93 -12.98 -20.03
C ARG A 170 -9.76 -12.08 -18.82
N LEU A 171 -9.61 -12.64 -17.61
CA LEU A 171 -9.40 -11.84 -16.40
C LEU A 171 -8.00 -11.22 -16.33
N ASP A 172 -7.01 -11.89 -16.92
CA ASP A 172 -5.60 -11.50 -16.92
C ASP A 172 -5.18 -10.75 -18.20
N ASP A 173 -6.06 -10.62 -19.18
CA ASP A 173 -5.83 -9.84 -20.41
C ASP A 173 -5.38 -8.40 -20.06
N PRO A 174 -4.16 -7.98 -20.43
CA PRO A 174 -3.65 -6.63 -20.18
C PRO A 174 -4.49 -5.53 -20.85
N ALA A 175 -5.14 -5.83 -21.98
CA ALA A 175 -6.03 -4.89 -22.67
C ALA A 175 -7.35 -4.67 -21.90
N ARG A 176 -7.67 -5.55 -20.95
CA ARG A 176 -8.82 -5.36 -20.07
C ARG A 176 -8.60 -4.13 -19.19
N LYS A 177 -9.38 -3.08 -19.45
CA LYS A 177 -9.49 -1.90 -18.59
C LYS A 177 -9.95 -2.32 -17.19
N SER A 178 -8.99 -2.63 -16.34
CA SER A 178 -9.20 -2.91 -14.93
C SER A 178 -8.84 -1.66 -14.15
N ASN A 179 -9.63 -1.29 -13.15
CA ASN A 179 -9.30 -0.17 -12.25
C ASN A 179 -8.15 -0.53 -11.28
N ARG A 180 -7.29 -1.51 -11.64
CA ARG A 180 -6.27 -2.13 -10.80
C ARG A 180 -4.89 -1.45 -10.87
N ASN A 181 -4.69 -0.35 -11.59
CA ASN A 181 -3.44 0.38 -11.40
C ASN A 181 -3.47 0.92 -9.95
N GLY A 182 -2.39 0.64 -9.22
CA GLY A 182 -2.32 0.51 -7.77
C GLY A 182 -2.80 1.70 -6.94
N THR A 183 -2.62 1.56 -5.62
CA THR A 183 -2.72 2.63 -4.62
C THR A 183 -1.62 3.69 -4.79
N ASP A 184 -0.98 3.77 -5.96
CA ASP A 184 -0.06 4.86 -6.27
C ASP A 184 -0.83 6.17 -6.19
N ARG A 185 -0.20 7.12 -5.51
CA ARG A 185 -0.77 8.45 -5.30
C ARG A 185 -0.85 9.15 -6.67
N ARG A 186 -1.96 8.99 -7.38
CA ARG A 186 -2.17 9.57 -8.74
C ARG A 186 -2.30 11.10 -8.76
N HIS A 187 -2.45 11.72 -7.60
CA HIS A 187 -2.91 13.10 -7.49
C HIS A 187 -2.12 13.84 -6.41
N LEU A 188 -1.43 14.90 -6.81
CA LEU A 188 -0.55 15.74 -5.99
C LEU A 188 -1.13 16.08 -4.62
N GLY A 189 -2.33 16.65 -4.57
CA GLY A 189 -2.96 17.10 -3.33
C GLY A 189 -3.79 16.08 -2.58
N SER A 190 -4.02 14.88 -3.12
CA SER A 190 -4.95 13.92 -2.50
C SER A 190 -4.32 13.27 -1.27
N GLY A 191 -4.95 13.46 -0.10
CA GLY A 191 -4.39 12.99 1.17
C GLY A 191 -3.27 13.88 1.73
N LEU A 192 -2.92 14.95 1.02
CA LEU A 192 -1.91 15.94 1.43
C LEU A 192 -2.57 17.26 1.83
N TYR A 193 -3.38 17.84 0.93
CA TYR A 193 -4.07 19.10 1.20
C TYR A 193 -5.19 18.92 2.22
N ARG A 194 -5.49 20.00 2.95
CA ARG A 194 -6.49 20.03 4.03
C ARG A 194 -7.66 20.93 3.64
N CYS A 195 -8.82 20.65 4.21
CA CYS A 195 -9.96 21.55 4.12
C CYS A 195 -9.79 22.71 5.11
N GLY A 196 -9.88 23.95 4.64
CA GLY A 196 -9.79 25.13 5.51
C GLY A 196 -10.97 25.31 6.48
N VAL A 197 -12.05 24.53 6.31
CA VAL A 197 -13.23 24.57 7.21
C VAL A 197 -13.14 23.53 8.32
N CYS A 198 -12.75 22.29 8.02
CA CYS A 198 -12.75 21.19 9.00
C CYS A 198 -11.38 20.56 9.27
N GLY A 199 -10.30 21.04 8.65
CA GLY A 199 -8.93 20.55 8.82
C GLY A 199 -8.64 19.15 8.27
N GLN A 200 -9.68 18.41 7.85
CA GLN A 200 -9.57 17.05 7.30
C GLN A 200 -8.90 17.05 5.94
N ARG A 201 -8.17 15.97 5.62
CA ARG A 201 -7.51 15.78 4.33
C ARG A 201 -8.53 15.67 3.21
N VAL A 202 -8.31 16.41 2.12
CA VAL A 202 -9.17 16.33 0.93
C VAL A 202 -8.81 15.12 0.08
N LYS A 203 -9.79 14.59 -0.64
CA LYS A 203 -9.61 13.50 -1.60
C LYS A 203 -9.76 14.02 -3.02
N ALA A 204 -8.94 13.54 -3.93
CA ALA A 204 -9.19 13.77 -5.34
C ALA A 204 -10.47 13.03 -5.77
N HIS A 205 -11.35 13.75 -6.47
CA HIS A 205 -12.57 13.25 -7.06
C HIS A 205 -12.69 13.79 -8.48
N ASN A 206 -12.31 12.96 -9.46
CA ASN A 206 -12.20 13.34 -10.86
C ASN A 206 -11.22 14.52 -11.08
N THR A 207 -11.69 15.65 -11.62
CA THR A 207 -10.88 16.85 -11.88
C THR A 207 -10.85 17.83 -10.70
N ARG A 208 -11.33 17.43 -9.52
CA ARG A 208 -11.48 18.30 -8.35
C ARG A 208 -10.95 17.66 -7.07
N TYR A 209 -10.56 18.50 -6.11
CA TYR A 209 -10.41 18.10 -4.71
C TYR A 209 -11.74 18.26 -3.98
N ARG A 210 -12.12 17.26 -3.19
CA ARG A 210 -13.38 17.21 -2.44
C ARG A 210 -13.14 16.92 -0.97
N CYS A 211 -13.78 17.71 -0.11
CA CYS A 211 -14.10 17.36 1.27
C CYS A 211 -15.53 16.78 1.35
N ALA A 212 -15.83 15.96 2.35
CA ALA A 212 -17.11 15.26 2.47
C ALA A 212 -18.34 16.20 2.39
N GLY A 213 -18.26 17.42 2.94
CA GLY A 213 -19.38 18.38 2.95
C GLY A 213 -19.04 19.87 2.84
N HIS A 214 -17.77 20.27 2.65
CA HIS A 214 -17.39 21.69 2.70
C HIS A 214 -16.84 22.19 1.36
N VAL A 215 -15.61 21.79 1.03
CA VAL A 215 -14.83 22.39 -0.05
C VAL A 215 -14.81 21.49 -1.28
N MET A 216 -15.02 22.09 -2.46
CA MET A 216 -14.82 21.46 -3.76
C MET A 216 -14.05 22.42 -4.69
N ARG A 217 -12.81 22.09 -5.05
CA ARG A 217 -11.91 22.97 -5.81
C ARG A 217 -11.32 22.29 -7.03
N SER A 218 -10.98 23.06 -8.06
CA SER A 218 -10.35 22.53 -9.29
C SER A 218 -8.94 22.04 -9.00
N ARG A 219 -8.63 20.80 -9.40
CA ARG A 219 -7.32 20.20 -9.14
C ARG A 219 -6.20 20.92 -9.90
N SER A 220 -6.36 21.12 -11.20
CA SER A 220 -5.31 21.70 -12.05
C SER A 220 -4.89 23.11 -11.61
N ARG A 221 -5.87 23.94 -11.20
CA ARG A 221 -5.59 25.32 -10.78
C ARG A 221 -4.91 25.39 -9.42
N VAL A 222 -5.37 24.57 -8.46
CA VAL A 222 -4.76 24.49 -7.13
C VAL A 222 -3.36 23.89 -7.23
N ASP A 223 -3.19 22.78 -7.96
CA ASP A 223 -1.88 22.13 -8.11
C ASP A 223 -0.87 23.08 -8.75
N ARG A 224 -1.24 23.79 -9.82
CA ARG A 224 -0.37 24.78 -10.45
C ARG A 224 0.07 25.86 -9.46
N TYR A 225 -0.86 26.47 -8.74
CA TYR A 225 -0.53 27.52 -7.77
C TYR A 225 0.38 27.02 -6.64
N VAL A 226 0.11 25.83 -6.09
CA VAL A 226 0.96 25.23 -5.05
C VAL A 226 2.36 24.94 -5.57
N LEU A 227 2.47 24.40 -6.78
CA LEU A 227 3.76 24.14 -7.42
C LEU A 227 4.54 25.45 -7.64
N ASP A 228 3.89 26.48 -8.17
CA ASP A 228 4.51 27.79 -8.41
C ASP A 228 5.09 28.39 -7.10
N VAL A 229 4.33 28.32 -6.00
CA VAL A 229 4.79 28.79 -4.67
C VAL A 229 5.94 27.95 -4.12
N VAL A 230 5.92 26.64 -4.34
CA VAL A 230 6.99 25.74 -3.89
C VAL A 230 8.28 25.95 -4.70
N HIS A 231 8.17 26.17 -6.02
CA HIS A 231 9.29 26.55 -6.87
C HIS A 231 9.94 27.85 -6.40
N GLU A 232 9.14 28.87 -6.14
CA GLU A 232 9.64 30.12 -5.59
C GLU A 232 10.35 29.89 -4.25
N ARG A 233 9.78 29.05 -3.37
CA ARG A 233 10.38 28.76 -2.07
C ARG A 233 11.72 28.05 -2.18
N LEU A 234 11.83 27.04 -3.05
CA LEU A 234 13.06 26.28 -3.29
C LEU A 234 14.17 27.14 -3.93
N SER A 235 13.78 28.21 -4.64
CA SER A 235 14.72 29.16 -5.25
C SER A 235 15.39 30.11 -4.25
N ARG A 236 14.94 30.12 -2.98
CA ARG A 236 15.49 31.01 -1.96
C ARG A 236 16.70 30.39 -1.26
N PRO A 237 17.76 31.17 -0.96
CA PRO A 237 19.02 30.67 -0.40
C PRO A 237 18.89 30.24 1.08
N ASP A 238 17.79 30.56 1.76
CA ASP A 238 17.53 30.18 3.15
C ASP A 238 16.99 28.76 3.31
N LEU A 239 16.90 27.98 2.21
CA LEU A 239 16.43 26.59 2.23
C LEU A 239 17.24 25.70 3.19
N ALA A 240 18.56 25.94 3.30
CA ALA A 240 19.44 25.22 4.22
C ALA A 240 19.04 25.39 5.69
N ASN A 241 18.42 26.52 6.05
CA ASN A 241 17.97 26.82 7.42
C ASN A 241 16.61 26.18 7.76
N LEU A 242 15.92 25.58 6.79
CA LEU A 242 14.62 24.92 6.97
C LEU A 242 14.72 23.41 7.16
N LEU A 243 15.90 22.82 6.93
CA LEU A 243 16.15 21.44 7.30
C LEU A 243 15.97 21.34 8.82
N PRO A 244 15.02 20.54 9.33
CA PRO A 244 14.77 20.47 10.75
C PRO A 244 16.05 19.99 11.46
N THR A 245 16.68 20.91 12.20
CA THR A 245 17.69 20.60 13.21
C THR A 245 16.99 19.90 14.38
N THR A 246 16.93 18.57 14.33
CA THR A 246 16.78 17.74 15.53
C THR A 246 18.16 17.63 16.19
N ASP A 247 18.21 17.69 17.53
CA ASP A 247 19.42 17.74 18.38
C ASP A 247 20.75 17.60 17.64
N GLU A 248 21.35 18.75 17.31
CA GLU A 248 22.60 18.87 16.55
C GLU A 248 23.72 18.00 17.15
N SER A 249 23.67 17.72 18.46
CA SER A 249 24.59 16.84 19.16
C SER A 249 24.43 15.36 18.80
N GLU A 250 23.22 14.82 18.72
CA GLU A 250 22.97 13.39 18.44
C GLU A 250 23.24 13.06 16.96
N ALA A 251 22.78 13.93 16.05
CA ALA A 251 23.05 13.78 14.62
C ALA A 251 24.54 13.91 14.28
N THR A 252 25.24 14.85 14.93
CA THR A 252 26.69 15.00 14.78
C THR A 252 27.44 13.80 15.36
N GLN A 253 27.01 13.27 16.51
CA GLN A 253 27.60 12.06 17.09
C GLN A 253 27.42 10.84 16.17
N MET A 254 26.24 10.65 15.58
CA MET A 254 26.00 9.58 14.61
C MET A 254 26.84 9.76 13.33
N GLN A 255 27.02 10.99 12.85
CA GLN A 255 27.87 11.27 11.69
C GLN A 255 29.36 11.03 11.98
N GLN A 256 29.84 11.45 13.15
CA GLN A 256 31.20 11.16 13.62
C GLN A 256 31.44 9.66 13.76
N GLU A 257 30.42 8.90 14.18
CA GLU A 257 30.48 7.44 14.24
C GLU A 257 30.60 6.81 12.84
N ILE A 258 29.80 7.27 11.87
CA ILE A 258 29.86 6.80 10.47
C ILE A 258 31.26 7.04 9.89
N GLU A 259 31.80 8.25 10.06
CA GLU A 259 33.15 8.56 9.58
C GLU A 259 34.22 7.72 10.28
N ARG A 260 34.05 7.41 11.57
CA ARG A 260 34.94 6.49 12.29
C ARG A 260 34.92 5.08 11.70
N GLN A 261 33.76 4.56 11.32
CA GLN A 261 33.64 3.25 10.68
C GLN A 261 34.22 3.25 9.25
N ARG A 262 34.02 4.31 8.46
CA ARG A 262 34.67 4.49 7.16
C ARG A 262 36.20 4.51 7.30
N GLY A 263 36.71 5.20 8.32
CA GLY A 263 38.13 5.19 8.67
C GLY A 263 38.65 3.81 9.06
N ARG A 264 37.84 2.96 9.72
CA ARG A 264 38.20 1.56 10.04
C ARG A 264 38.36 0.73 8.76
N ILE A 265 37.47 0.90 7.78
CA ILE A 265 37.58 0.23 6.46
C ILE A 265 38.84 0.67 5.73
N LEU A 266 39.14 1.98 5.74
CA LEU A 266 40.34 2.52 5.10
C LEU A 266 41.63 1.99 5.74
N ARG A 267 41.70 1.91 7.07
CA ARG A 267 42.85 1.31 7.78
C ARG A 267 43.01 -0.18 7.45
N ALA A 268 41.93 -0.95 7.52
CA ALA A 268 41.96 -2.38 7.16
C ALA A 268 42.40 -2.62 5.72
N ARG A 269 42.08 -1.69 4.80
CA ARG A 269 42.57 -1.74 3.41
C ARG A 269 44.08 -1.44 3.34
N ALA A 270 44.56 -0.46 4.09
CA ALA A 270 45.98 -0.11 4.15
C ALA A 270 46.80 -1.25 4.77
N ASP A 271 46.34 -1.83 5.88
CA ASP A 271 46.99 -2.95 6.57
C ASP A 271 47.07 -4.20 5.69
N TYR A 272 46.02 -4.49 4.90
CA TYR A 272 46.04 -5.55 3.90
C TYR A 272 47.06 -5.27 2.78
N SER A 273 47.11 -4.03 2.27
CA SER A 273 48.10 -3.66 1.25
C SER A 273 49.54 -3.68 1.74
N ALA A 274 49.74 -3.52 3.06
CA ALA A 274 51.03 -3.64 3.73
C ALA A 274 51.32 -5.08 4.22
N GLU A 275 50.47 -6.05 3.85
CA GLU A 275 50.58 -7.47 4.22
C GLU A 275 50.59 -7.75 5.74
N LEU A 276 50.05 -6.82 6.54
CA LEU A 276 49.94 -6.96 8.00
C LEU A 276 48.76 -7.83 8.44
N ILE A 277 47.74 -7.95 7.58
CA ILE A 277 46.56 -8.79 7.80
C ILE A 277 46.21 -9.56 6.51
N ASP A 278 45.58 -10.73 6.67
CA ASP A 278 45.10 -11.52 5.53
C ASP A 278 43.77 -11.00 4.94
N GLY A 279 43.43 -11.49 3.76
CA GLY A 279 42.22 -11.05 3.04
C GLY A 279 40.91 -11.48 3.68
N LEU A 280 40.90 -12.56 4.48
CA LEU A 280 39.70 -13.01 5.21
C LEU A 280 39.40 -12.05 6.36
N MET A 281 40.42 -11.69 7.13
CA MET A 281 40.34 -10.70 8.21
C MET A 281 39.92 -9.32 7.70
N SER A 282 40.48 -8.87 6.57
CA SER A 282 40.08 -7.60 5.93
C SER A 282 38.60 -7.61 5.51
N LYS A 283 38.11 -8.74 4.96
CA LYS A 283 36.71 -8.92 4.57
C LYS A 283 35.76 -8.90 5.78
N GLU A 284 36.12 -9.55 6.88
CA GLU A 284 35.32 -9.54 8.11
C GLU A 284 35.20 -8.13 8.70
N ILE A 285 36.32 -7.41 8.81
CA ILE A 285 36.34 -6.02 9.31
C ILE A 285 35.46 -5.11 8.43
N LYS A 286 35.53 -5.29 7.10
CA LYS A 286 34.70 -4.55 6.15
C LYS A 286 33.21 -4.81 6.37
N LEU A 287 32.79 -6.08 6.42
CA LEU A 287 31.38 -6.45 6.58
C LEU A 287 30.79 -5.94 7.90
N GLU A 288 31.54 -6.03 8.99
CA GLU A 288 31.10 -5.50 10.29
C GLU A 288 30.92 -3.98 10.28
N ALA A 289 31.86 -3.26 9.67
CA ALA A 289 31.82 -1.80 9.57
C ALA A 289 30.67 -1.34 8.65
N GLU A 290 30.45 -2.00 7.51
CA GLU A 290 29.32 -1.74 6.61
C GLU A 290 27.98 -1.98 7.32
N ALA A 291 27.81 -3.10 8.02
CA ALA A 291 26.58 -3.38 8.77
C ALA A 291 26.33 -2.41 9.93
N LYS A 292 27.37 -1.73 10.45
CA LYS A 292 27.24 -0.67 11.44
C LYS A 292 26.85 0.65 10.79
N ILE A 293 27.45 0.99 9.64
CA ILE A 293 27.10 2.17 8.83
C ILE A 293 25.63 2.10 8.42
N ASP A 294 25.17 0.97 7.87
CA ASP A 294 23.78 0.79 7.42
C ASP A 294 22.76 1.01 8.55
N ARG A 295 23.08 0.55 9.77
CA ARG A 295 22.23 0.76 10.95
C ARG A 295 22.17 2.22 11.38
N LEU A 296 23.32 2.89 11.46
CA LEU A 296 23.42 4.30 11.85
C LEU A 296 22.76 5.22 10.82
N GLU A 297 22.89 4.89 9.53
CA GLU A 297 22.20 5.61 8.46
C GLU A 297 20.68 5.39 8.55
N ALA A 298 20.20 4.16 8.79
CA ALA A 298 18.77 3.89 8.98
C ALA A 298 18.19 4.62 10.21
N GLU A 299 18.94 4.66 11.32
CA GLU A 299 18.57 5.39 12.55
C GLU A 299 18.51 6.90 12.30
N ARG A 300 19.51 7.46 11.63
CA ARG A 300 19.51 8.87 11.17
C ARG A 300 18.33 9.18 10.24
N LEU A 301 18.01 8.26 9.32
CA LEU A 301 16.87 8.39 8.40
C LEU A 301 15.51 8.35 9.12
N SER A 302 15.42 7.67 10.26
CA SER A 302 14.20 7.62 11.07
C SER A 302 13.98 8.87 11.94
N LEU A 303 15.07 9.59 12.24
CA LEU A 303 15.08 10.80 13.05
C LEU A 303 14.88 12.08 12.22
N SER A 304 15.27 12.07 10.94
CA SER A 304 15.03 13.18 10.01
C SER A 304 13.65 13.04 9.34
N GLY A 305 12.77 14.03 9.50
CA GLY A 305 11.47 14.04 8.84
C GLY A 305 11.58 13.85 7.31
N SER A 306 10.91 12.81 6.79
CA SER A 306 10.66 12.50 5.37
C SER A 306 11.92 12.26 4.50
N SER A 307 12.46 11.04 4.59
CA SER A 307 13.61 10.54 3.79
C SER A 307 13.48 10.72 2.27
N THR A 308 12.25 10.83 1.75
CA THR A 308 11.98 10.99 0.32
C THR A 308 12.12 12.41 -0.19
N ALA A 309 12.12 13.44 0.67
CA ALA A 309 12.28 14.84 0.27
C ALA A 309 13.75 15.30 0.26
N PHE A 310 14.62 14.62 1.01
CA PHE A 310 16.02 14.97 1.19
C PHE A 310 16.83 15.09 -0.11
N PRO A 311 16.70 14.19 -1.12
CA PRO A 311 17.46 14.32 -2.36
C PRO A 311 17.21 15.62 -3.12
N VAL A 312 16.03 16.24 -2.95
CA VAL A 312 15.71 17.54 -3.54
C VAL A 312 16.34 18.68 -2.74
N PHE A 313 16.32 18.61 -1.41
CA PHE A 313 16.89 19.67 -0.56
C PHE A 313 18.42 19.69 -0.55
N ALA A 314 19.06 18.54 -0.73
CA ALA A 314 20.51 18.41 -0.74
C ALA A 314 21.15 18.57 -2.14
N ALA A 315 20.33 18.77 -3.18
CA ALA A 315 20.83 18.98 -4.54
C ALA A 315 21.44 20.38 -4.71
N ASP A 316 22.45 20.49 -5.58
CA ASP A 316 23.04 21.78 -5.96
C ASP A 316 22.02 22.73 -6.61
N ASP A 317 21.04 22.15 -7.33
CA ASP A 317 19.86 22.84 -7.87
C ASP A 317 18.57 22.16 -7.38
N PRO A 318 18.02 22.61 -6.22
CA PRO A 318 16.78 22.08 -5.67
C PRO A 318 15.56 22.27 -6.58
N VAL A 319 15.56 23.33 -7.40
CA VAL A 319 14.45 23.67 -8.29
C VAL A 319 14.38 22.67 -9.45
N HIS A 320 15.53 22.38 -10.07
CA HIS A 320 15.63 21.36 -11.11
C HIS A 320 15.37 19.95 -10.56
N ALA A 321 15.90 19.62 -9.38
CA ALA A 321 15.66 18.35 -8.71
C ALA A 321 14.16 18.12 -8.42
N PHE A 322 13.44 19.15 -7.96
CA PHE A 322 12.00 19.08 -7.73
C PHE A 322 11.20 18.92 -9.04
N SER A 323 11.59 19.63 -10.10
CA SER A 323 10.90 19.60 -11.40
C SER A 323 10.96 18.23 -12.08
N SER A 324 12.05 17.51 -11.87
CA SER A 324 12.32 16.20 -12.47
C SER A 324 11.93 15.02 -11.55
N ALA A 325 11.50 15.31 -10.32
CA ALA A 325 11.18 14.30 -9.33
C ALA A 325 9.87 13.54 -9.62
N ASP A 326 9.78 12.33 -9.07
CA ASP A 326 8.54 11.56 -9.11
C ASP A 326 7.48 12.14 -8.16
N LEU A 327 6.22 11.76 -8.38
CA LEU A 327 5.09 12.34 -7.64
C LEU A 327 5.17 12.08 -6.12
N ALA A 328 5.79 10.99 -5.70
CA ALA A 328 6.00 10.70 -4.27
C ALA A 328 6.99 11.69 -3.64
N THR A 329 8.11 11.96 -4.32
CA THR A 329 9.11 12.94 -3.90
C THR A 329 8.53 14.36 -3.90
N VAL A 330 7.80 14.74 -4.95
CA VAL A 330 7.12 16.05 -5.02
C VAL A 330 6.17 16.24 -3.83
N GLN A 331 5.33 15.24 -3.53
CA GLN A 331 4.43 15.32 -2.37
C GLN A 331 5.16 15.40 -1.04
N ALA A 332 6.27 14.69 -0.90
CA ALA A 332 7.09 14.71 0.32
C ALA A 332 7.73 16.08 0.53
N VAL A 333 8.25 16.71 -0.53
CA VAL A 333 8.79 18.07 -0.48
C VAL A 333 7.70 19.06 -0.08
N ILE A 334 6.51 18.97 -0.68
CA ILE A 334 5.38 19.84 -0.31
C ILE A 334 4.99 19.64 1.16
N ASP A 335 4.81 18.40 1.63
CA ASP A 335 4.44 18.12 3.02
C ASP A 335 5.50 18.60 4.03
N THR A 336 6.76 18.64 3.61
CA THR A 336 7.87 19.13 4.44
C THR A 336 7.86 20.65 4.51
N LEU A 337 7.72 21.33 3.38
CA LEU A 337 7.81 22.80 3.32
C LEU A 337 6.55 23.51 3.83
N CYS A 338 5.37 22.96 3.57
CA CYS A 338 4.13 23.68 3.87
C CYS A 338 2.91 22.78 4.13
N THR A 339 1.92 23.36 4.78
CA THR A 339 0.58 22.78 4.92
C THR A 339 -0.39 23.61 4.08
N VAL A 340 -1.01 22.97 3.08
CA VAL A 340 -1.96 23.62 2.17
C VAL A 340 -3.40 23.43 2.66
N HIS A 341 -4.11 24.52 2.91
CA HIS A 341 -5.52 24.56 3.23
C HIS A 341 -6.33 25.11 2.06
N LEU A 342 -7.36 24.37 1.66
CA LEU A 342 -8.29 24.78 0.61
C LEU A 342 -9.53 25.38 1.23
N HIS A 343 -9.80 26.65 0.91
CA HIS A 343 -11.01 27.35 1.32
C HIS A 343 -12.10 27.25 0.24
N LEU A 344 -13.28 27.78 0.58
CA LEU A 344 -14.40 27.85 -0.36
C LEU A 344 -14.04 28.75 -1.54
N ALA A 345 -14.52 28.38 -2.72
CA ALA A 345 -14.39 29.24 -3.89
C ALA A 345 -15.24 30.51 -3.73
N SER A 346 -14.69 31.66 -4.12
CA SER A 346 -15.49 32.88 -4.31
C SER A 346 -16.66 32.61 -5.27
N ARG A 347 -17.91 32.79 -4.81
CA ARG A 347 -19.10 32.56 -5.63
C ARG A 347 -19.14 33.56 -6.79
N GLY A 348 -19.57 33.13 -7.98
CA GLY A 348 -19.82 34.00 -9.13
C GLY A 348 -18.59 34.42 -9.96
N ARG A 349 -17.35 34.09 -9.56
CA ARG A 349 -16.13 34.40 -10.33
C ARG A 349 -15.61 33.19 -11.11
N LYS A 350 -15.30 33.36 -12.40
CA LYS A 350 -14.70 32.31 -13.26
C LYS A 350 -13.17 32.24 -13.16
N VAL A 351 -12.54 33.32 -12.69
CA VAL A 351 -11.08 33.45 -12.50
C VAL A 351 -10.65 32.71 -11.24
N PHE A 352 -9.44 32.14 -11.26
CA PHE A 352 -8.86 31.51 -10.07
C PHE A 352 -8.49 32.59 -9.05
N ASP A 353 -8.86 32.38 -7.80
CA ASP A 353 -8.56 33.28 -6.70
C ASP A 353 -7.47 32.63 -5.81
N PRO A 354 -6.23 33.15 -5.82
CA PRO A 354 -5.15 32.64 -4.99
C PRO A 354 -5.44 32.70 -3.49
N GLU A 355 -6.21 33.69 -3.02
CA GLU A 355 -6.54 33.85 -1.59
C GLU A 355 -7.41 32.70 -1.06
N SER A 356 -8.08 31.97 -1.95
CA SER A 356 -8.83 30.76 -1.60
C SER A 356 -7.97 29.52 -1.32
N VAL A 357 -6.65 29.62 -1.47
CA VAL A 357 -5.67 28.58 -1.15
C VAL A 357 -4.65 29.15 -0.16
N GLU A 358 -4.79 28.76 1.09
CA GLU A 358 -3.89 29.17 2.16
C GLU A 358 -2.72 28.18 2.25
N ILE A 359 -1.49 28.68 2.10
CA ILE A 359 -0.28 27.88 2.19
C ILE A 359 0.49 28.35 3.42
N GLN A 360 0.46 27.54 4.48
CA GLN A 360 1.16 27.84 5.73
C GLN A 360 2.54 27.18 5.70
N PRO A 361 3.65 27.93 5.74
CA PRO A 361 4.98 27.34 5.86
C PRO A 361 5.09 26.53 7.15
N ARG A 362 5.72 25.36 7.10
CA ARG A 362 6.10 24.63 8.31
C ARG A 362 7.43 25.20 8.80
N VAL A 363 7.37 26.22 9.65
CA VAL A 363 8.57 26.81 10.27
C VAL A 363 9.03 25.89 11.40
N ALA A 364 10.31 25.51 11.42
CA ALA A 364 10.94 25.06 12.66
C ALA A 364 10.91 26.24 13.63
N SER A 365 10.17 26.10 14.74
CA SER A 365 10.03 27.15 15.75
C SER A 365 11.38 27.43 16.40
N ALA A 366 12.11 28.45 15.92
CA ALA A 366 13.19 29.07 16.68
C ALA A 366 12.57 29.84 17.85
N ALA A 367 12.59 29.24 19.03
CA ALA A 367 12.17 29.89 20.25
C ALA A 367 13.04 31.13 20.53
N HIS A 368 12.33 32.25 20.65
CA HIS A 368 12.74 33.56 21.13
C HIS A 368 13.81 33.49 22.24
N ARG A 369 15.06 33.85 21.95
CA ARG A 369 16.04 34.22 22.98
C ARG A 369 15.91 35.72 23.23
N THR A 370 15.17 36.07 24.26
CA THR A 370 15.23 37.40 24.88
C THR A 370 16.64 37.59 25.41
N ILE A 371 17.40 38.49 24.78
CA ILE A 371 18.65 39.01 25.33
C ILE A 371 18.23 40.10 26.32
N ASP A 372 18.10 39.75 27.60
CA ASP A 372 18.14 40.75 28.66
C ASP A 372 19.60 41.18 28.84
N ARG A 373 19.89 42.41 28.41
CA ARG A 373 21.13 43.10 28.68
C ARG A 373 21.24 43.34 30.19
N ALA A 374 22.14 42.61 30.83
CA ALA A 374 22.79 43.07 32.05
C ALA A 374 23.56 44.36 31.73
N THR A 375 23.17 45.47 32.38
CA THR A 375 24.04 46.62 32.55
C THR A 375 24.35 46.68 34.04
N SER A 376 25.63 46.46 34.36
CA SER A 376 26.20 46.57 35.70
C SER A 376 26.38 48.04 36.09
N VAL A 377 26.30 48.27 37.42
CA VAL A 377 27.05 49.23 38.26
C VAL A 377 27.25 50.65 37.74
#